data_AF-A0A1T4XL82-F1
#
_entry.id   AF-A0A1T4XL82-F1
#
_cell.length_a   1.000
_cell.length_b   1.000
_cell.length_c   1.000
_cell.angle_alpha   90.00
_cell.angle_beta   90.00
_cell.angle_gamma   90.00
#
_symmetry.space_group_name_H-M   'P 1'
#
loop_
_entity.id
_entity.type
_entity.pdbx_description
1 polymer ?
#
loop_
_entity_poly.entity_id
_entity_poly.type
_entity_poly.pdbx_seq_one_letter_code
_entity_poly.pdbx_strand_id
1 'polypeptide(L)'
;MAQELQSMAVSAFCENMAMLLAAGIGPEEGTALLSDTGVESEFHDAAKAVHDHLTANGGTLADACAATGYFPGYACRMLAAGELTGRTEQVLRGLARYYADRARFNKQLRSAVAYPAVLLCLMAVILVVLLVQVLPVFSRVYAAMAGGTAAAGYRYLQVGYVVGGVALAVTAVIAAVLAVTLLQARTARGCVKLEAAAEKIPALRGVVRKQALARYVWVLDLYLASGMPAEDSLRAAAEVVTCGQLKKAARGCADAVAAGKPLEEAVLEQQLFEPLYARMLVTGAKSGTMDQVVTRLSELFSEDAAEATEHLTGLVEPVLSGLLTLAVGVTLIAAMLPLVGMLGAIG
;
A
#
# COMPACT_ATOMS: atom_id res chain seq x y z
N MET A 1 -21.98 15.62 3.23
CA MET A 1 -21.20 14.72 2.36
C MET A 1 -20.62 13.66 3.28
N ALA A 2 -21.21 12.46 3.31
CA ALA A 2 -20.74 11.39 4.18
C ALA A 2 -19.30 11.01 3.79
N GLN A 3 -18.42 10.94 4.78
CA GLN A 3 -17.02 10.58 4.62
C GLN A 3 -16.93 9.06 4.56
N GLU A 4 -16.34 8.50 3.49
CA GLU A 4 -16.14 7.04 3.38
C GLU A 4 -15.42 6.52 4.64
N LEU A 5 -15.92 5.43 5.21
CA LEU A 5 -15.34 4.77 6.38
C LEU A 5 -13.88 4.38 6.13
N GLN A 6 -13.06 4.45 7.17
CA GLN A 6 -11.75 3.82 7.14
C GLN A 6 -11.87 2.32 6.88
N SER A 7 -10.94 1.74 6.13
CA SER A 7 -10.99 0.31 5.75
C SER A 7 -11.15 -0.62 6.95
N MET A 8 -10.52 -0.32 8.10
CA MET A 8 -10.68 -1.13 9.30
C MET A 8 -12.12 -1.12 9.86
N ALA A 9 -12.81 0.02 9.78
CA ALA A 9 -14.19 0.14 10.25
C ALA A 9 -15.17 -0.58 9.30
N VAL A 10 -14.95 -0.50 7.99
CA VAL A 10 -15.70 -1.32 7.00
C VAL A 10 -15.49 -2.81 7.27
N SER A 11 -14.24 -3.21 7.52
CA SER A 11 -13.90 -4.61 7.85
C SER A 11 -14.65 -5.10 9.09
N ALA A 12 -14.64 -4.31 10.17
CA ALA A 12 -15.33 -4.65 11.40
C ALA A 12 -16.85 -4.75 11.21
N PHE A 13 -17.44 -3.86 10.41
CA PHE A 13 -18.88 -3.90 10.11
C PHE A 13 -19.24 -5.18 9.37
N CYS A 14 -18.48 -5.49 8.31
CA CYS A 14 -18.72 -6.69 7.53
C CYS A 14 -18.52 -7.97 8.36
N GLU A 15 -17.48 -8.05 9.19
CA GLU A 15 -17.19 -9.22 10.04
C GLU A 15 -18.31 -9.44 11.07
N ASN A 16 -18.70 -8.39 11.80
CA ASN A 16 -19.74 -8.51 12.83
C ASN A 16 -21.11 -8.81 12.20
N MET A 17 -21.44 -8.17 11.08
CA MET A 17 -22.69 -8.47 10.37
C MET A 17 -22.70 -9.91 9.82
N ALA A 18 -21.58 -10.41 9.31
CA ALA A 18 -21.45 -11.80 8.89
C ALA A 18 -21.68 -12.77 10.06
N MET A 19 -21.11 -12.49 11.23
CA MET A 19 -21.32 -13.31 12.43
C MET A 19 -22.79 -13.33 12.86
N LEU A 20 -23.47 -12.19 12.80
CA LEU A 20 -24.89 -12.08 13.14
C LEU A 20 -25.77 -12.83 12.15
N LEU A 21 -25.53 -12.68 10.84
CA LEU A 21 -26.23 -13.46 9.81
C LEU A 21 -26.00 -14.96 9.97
N ALA A 22 -24.77 -15.38 10.29
CA ALA A 22 -24.44 -16.79 10.55
C ALA A 22 -25.16 -17.34 11.79
N ALA A 23 -25.46 -16.48 12.76
CA ALA A 23 -26.27 -16.82 13.93
C ALA A 23 -27.79 -16.80 13.66
N GLY A 24 -28.20 -16.51 12.42
CA GLY A 24 -29.61 -16.43 12.02
C GLY A 24 -30.29 -15.09 12.35
N ILE A 25 -29.53 -14.08 12.76
CA ILE A 25 -30.05 -12.74 13.05
C ILE A 25 -30.14 -11.97 11.73
N GLY A 26 -31.32 -11.45 11.40
CA GLY A 26 -31.55 -10.72 10.15
C GLY A 26 -30.81 -9.38 10.05
N PRO A 27 -30.72 -8.76 8.86
CA PRO A 27 -29.98 -7.51 8.65
C PRO A 27 -30.52 -6.32 9.46
N GLU A 28 -31.83 -6.20 9.66
CA GLU A 28 -32.44 -5.14 10.46
C GLU A 28 -32.05 -5.24 11.95
N GLU A 29 -32.26 -6.41 12.55
CA GLU A 29 -31.92 -6.68 13.95
C GLU A 29 -30.40 -6.67 14.17
N GLY A 30 -29.64 -7.19 13.22
CA GLY A 30 -28.18 -7.20 13.28
C GLY A 30 -27.61 -5.79 13.25
N THR A 31 -28.08 -4.91 12.36
CA THR A 31 -27.63 -3.51 12.32
C THR A 31 -28.04 -2.73 13.57
N ALA A 32 -29.20 -3.05 14.18
CA ALA A 32 -29.60 -2.49 15.47
C ALA A 32 -28.58 -2.85 16.57
N LEU A 33 -28.22 -4.12 16.68
CA LEU A 33 -27.22 -4.61 17.65
C LEU A 33 -25.84 -3.97 17.44
N LEU A 34 -25.42 -3.76 16.19
CA LEU A 34 -24.17 -3.07 15.89
C LEU A 34 -24.19 -1.60 16.29
N SER A 35 -25.35 -0.94 16.17
CA SER A 35 -25.54 0.46 16.57
C SER A 35 -25.61 0.67 18.09
N ASP A 36 -25.93 -0.35 18.88
CA ASP A 36 -26.11 -0.25 20.34
C ASP A 36 -24.81 -0.44 21.15
N THR A 37 -23.64 -0.36 20.50
CA THR A 37 -22.33 -0.63 21.14
C THR A 37 -21.87 0.46 22.13
N GLY A 38 -22.64 1.54 22.34
CA GLY A 38 -22.43 2.52 23.41
C GLY A 38 -21.19 3.41 23.29
N VAL A 39 -20.40 3.29 22.20
CA VAL A 39 -19.21 4.09 21.93
C VAL A 39 -19.38 4.88 20.63
N GLU A 40 -19.49 6.21 20.74
CA GLU A 40 -19.50 7.11 19.58
C GLU A 40 -18.20 6.93 18.78
N SER A 41 -18.33 6.38 17.58
CA SER A 41 -17.23 6.11 16.66
C SER A 41 -17.74 6.15 15.22
N GLU A 42 -16.85 6.34 14.24
CA GLU A 42 -17.23 6.30 12.80
C GLU A 42 -18.00 5.01 12.44
N PHE A 43 -17.67 3.91 13.11
CA PHE A 43 -18.36 2.62 12.98
C PHE A 43 -19.80 2.68 13.47
N HIS A 44 -20.02 3.24 14.67
CA HIS A 44 -21.35 3.39 15.26
C HIS A 44 -22.25 4.25 14.37
N ASP A 45 -21.74 5.37 13.87
CA ASP A 45 -22.51 6.29 13.03
C ASP A 45 -22.93 5.63 11.72
N ALA A 46 -22.04 4.83 11.11
CA ALA A 46 -22.37 4.07 9.93
C ALA A 46 -23.39 2.96 10.20
N ALA A 47 -23.23 2.20 11.29
CA ALA A 47 -24.17 1.15 11.67
C ALA A 47 -25.57 1.72 11.94
N LYS A 48 -25.63 2.83 12.67
CA LYS A 48 -26.87 3.56 12.95
C LYS A 48 -27.52 4.10 11.68
N ALA A 49 -26.75 4.72 10.79
CA ALA A 49 -27.29 5.25 9.53
C ALA A 49 -27.86 4.14 8.64
N VAL A 50 -27.22 2.96 8.59
CA VAL A 50 -27.74 1.79 7.86
C VAL A 50 -29.01 1.26 8.53
N HIS A 51 -29.01 1.13 9.86
CA HIS A 51 -30.19 0.71 10.62
C HIS A 51 -31.38 1.65 10.40
N ASP A 52 -31.19 2.96 10.57
CA ASP A 52 -32.23 3.97 10.38
C ASP A 52 -32.81 3.92 8.96
N HIS A 53 -31.97 3.70 7.94
CA HIS A 53 -32.44 3.57 6.56
C HIS A 53 -33.26 2.29 6.35
N LEU A 54 -32.82 1.15 6.88
CA LEU A 54 -33.55 -0.11 6.79
C LEU A 54 -34.91 -0.01 7.48
N THR A 55 -34.97 0.57 8.68
CA THR A 55 -36.21 0.69 9.45
C THR A 55 -37.20 1.69 8.84
N ALA A 56 -36.71 2.79 8.26
CA ALA A 56 -37.57 3.83 7.69
C ALA A 56 -38.06 3.51 6.26
N ASN A 57 -37.19 2.98 5.41
CA ASN A 57 -37.47 2.81 3.98
C ASN A 57 -37.70 1.34 3.59
N GLY A 58 -37.31 0.39 4.44
CA GLY A 58 -37.21 -1.02 4.07
C GLY A 58 -36.14 -1.25 2.99
N GLY A 59 -36.20 -2.42 2.35
CA GLY A 59 -35.31 -2.78 1.24
C GLY A 59 -34.17 -3.68 1.68
N THR A 60 -33.12 -3.74 0.86
CA THR A 60 -32.00 -4.65 1.09
C THR A 60 -30.86 -3.97 1.85
N LEU A 61 -29.99 -4.77 2.48
CA LEU A 61 -28.80 -4.27 3.17
C LEU A 61 -27.88 -3.53 2.18
N ALA A 62 -27.79 -4.00 0.94
CA ALA A 62 -26.98 -3.34 -0.09
C ALA A 62 -27.49 -1.93 -0.42
N ASP A 63 -28.81 -1.75 -0.55
CA ASP A 63 -29.42 -0.45 -0.81
C ASP A 63 -29.20 0.52 0.34
N ALA A 64 -29.36 0.05 1.59
CA ALA A 64 -29.08 0.86 2.78
C ALA A 64 -27.60 1.27 2.86
N CYS A 65 -26.66 0.34 2.64
CA CYS A 65 -25.23 0.66 2.58
C CYS A 65 -24.89 1.67 1.45
N ALA A 66 -25.56 1.58 0.29
CA ALA A 66 -25.36 2.51 -0.82
C ALA A 66 -25.93 3.91 -0.52
N ALA A 67 -27.12 3.99 0.09
CA ALA A 67 -27.81 5.24 0.39
C ALA A 67 -27.10 6.09 1.45
N THR A 68 -26.47 5.44 2.42
CA THR A 68 -25.77 6.14 3.51
C THR A 68 -24.44 6.78 3.10
N GLY A 69 -23.79 6.27 2.03
CA GLY A 69 -22.54 6.81 1.51
C GLY A 69 -21.29 6.55 2.37
N TYR A 70 -21.40 5.79 3.47
CA TYR A 70 -20.27 5.38 4.30
C TYR A 70 -19.46 4.25 3.67
N PHE A 71 -20.10 3.42 2.84
CA PHE A 71 -19.49 2.23 2.25
C PHE A 71 -18.99 2.53 0.84
N PRO A 72 -17.79 2.03 0.47
CA PRO A 72 -17.30 2.18 -0.89
C PRO A 72 -18.23 1.47 -1.88
N GLY A 73 -18.49 2.08 -3.03
CA GLY A 73 -19.47 1.55 -4.00
C GLY A 73 -19.20 0.12 -4.51
N TYR A 74 -17.95 -0.35 -4.43
CA TYR A 74 -17.61 -1.75 -4.69
C TYR A 74 -18.21 -2.71 -3.65
N ALA A 75 -18.13 -2.36 -2.35
CA ALA A 75 -18.72 -3.17 -1.29
C ALA A 75 -20.23 -3.29 -1.46
N CYS A 76 -20.92 -2.18 -1.77
CA CYS A 76 -22.36 -2.19 -1.98
C CYS A 76 -22.77 -3.07 -3.18
N ARG A 77 -22.04 -3.00 -4.29
CA ARG A 77 -22.30 -3.87 -5.47
C ARG A 77 -22.11 -5.35 -5.16
N MET A 78 -21.08 -5.70 -4.39
CA MET A 78 -20.88 -7.07 -3.95
C MET A 78 -21.99 -7.55 -3.03
N LEU A 79 -22.40 -6.69 -2.09
CA LEU A 79 -23.47 -7.02 -1.16
C LEU A 79 -24.79 -7.27 -1.90
N ALA A 80 -25.11 -6.44 -2.89
CA ALA A 80 -26.28 -6.64 -3.76
C ALA A 80 -26.21 -7.98 -4.50
N ALA A 81 -25.05 -8.34 -5.04
CA ALA A 81 -24.85 -9.65 -5.68
C ALA A 81 -25.03 -10.81 -4.68
N GLY A 82 -24.52 -10.66 -3.44
CA GLY A 82 -24.69 -11.65 -2.37
C GLY A 82 -26.14 -11.83 -1.95
N GLU A 83 -26.91 -10.74 -1.88
CA GLU A 83 -28.34 -10.80 -1.55
C GLU A 83 -29.15 -11.50 -2.65
N LEU A 84 -28.84 -11.22 -3.92
CA LEU A 84 -29.47 -11.88 -5.06
C LEU A 84 -29.18 -13.39 -5.10
N THR A 85 -27.97 -13.80 -4.70
CA THR A 85 -27.56 -15.22 -4.69
C THR A 85 -27.82 -15.93 -3.35
N GLY A 86 -28.35 -15.23 -2.34
CA GLY A 86 -28.58 -15.78 -1.00
C GLY A 86 -27.29 -16.10 -0.23
N ARG A 87 -26.17 -15.47 -0.60
CA ARG A 87 -24.83 -15.71 -0.05
C ARG A 87 -24.24 -14.48 0.65
N THR A 88 -25.10 -13.63 1.20
CA THR A 88 -24.70 -12.37 1.86
C THR A 88 -23.67 -12.58 2.98
N GLU A 89 -23.78 -13.66 3.77
CA GLU A 89 -22.80 -13.99 4.81
C GLU A 89 -21.39 -14.17 4.24
N GLN A 90 -21.26 -14.94 3.14
CA GLN A 90 -19.97 -15.23 2.51
C GLN A 90 -19.37 -13.97 1.88
N VAL A 91 -20.21 -13.13 1.25
CA VAL A 91 -19.79 -11.83 0.73
C VAL A 91 -19.26 -10.93 1.85
N LEU A 92 -19.98 -10.84 2.98
CA LEU A 92 -19.56 -10.02 4.12
C LEU A 92 -18.25 -10.51 4.72
N ARG A 93 -18.05 -11.83 4.92
CA ARG A 93 -16.75 -12.38 5.38
C ARG A 93 -15.61 -12.05 4.42
N GLY A 94 -15.87 -12.13 3.11
CA GLY A 94 -14.89 -11.72 2.11
C GLY A 94 -14.55 -10.24 2.22
N LEU A 95 -15.56 -9.36 2.17
CA LEU A 95 -15.36 -7.93 2.31
C LEU A 95 -14.61 -7.58 3.62
N ALA A 96 -14.92 -8.27 4.72
CA ALA A 96 -14.21 -8.13 5.99
C ALA A 96 -12.71 -8.41 5.83
N ARG A 97 -12.34 -9.54 5.22
CA ARG A 97 -10.95 -9.92 4.94
C ARG A 97 -10.27 -8.90 4.02
N TYR A 98 -10.91 -8.51 2.93
CA TYR A 98 -10.38 -7.52 1.98
C TYR A 98 -9.98 -6.22 2.65
N TYR A 99 -10.91 -5.66 3.42
CA TYR A 99 -10.70 -4.37 4.03
C TYR A 99 -9.76 -4.45 5.24
N ALA A 100 -9.69 -5.61 5.92
CA ALA A 100 -8.67 -5.89 6.93
C ALA A 100 -7.26 -5.89 6.29
N ASP A 101 -7.08 -6.60 5.18
CA ASP A 101 -5.80 -6.67 4.47
C ASP A 101 -5.40 -5.31 3.91
N ARG A 102 -6.37 -4.56 3.36
CA ARG A 102 -6.16 -3.18 2.90
C ARG A 102 -5.78 -2.23 4.04
N ALA A 103 -6.38 -2.40 5.22
CA ALA A 103 -6.02 -1.62 6.41
C ALA A 103 -4.62 -1.97 6.91
N ARG A 104 -4.28 -3.27 6.98
CA ARG A 104 -2.94 -3.76 7.33
C ARG A 104 -1.89 -3.21 6.37
N PHE A 105 -2.17 -3.27 5.07
CA PHE A 105 -1.29 -2.73 4.04
C PHE A 105 -1.09 -1.22 4.19
N ASN A 106 -2.16 -0.43 4.37
CA ASN A 106 -2.03 1.00 4.62
C ASN A 106 -1.24 1.31 5.91
N LYS A 107 -1.43 0.50 6.96
CA LYS A 107 -0.65 0.62 8.20
C LYS A 107 0.82 0.32 7.97
N GLN A 108 1.14 -0.75 7.23
CA GLN A 108 2.50 -1.12 6.84
C GLN A 108 3.15 -0.05 5.96
N LEU A 109 2.44 0.50 4.98
CA LEU A 109 2.91 1.63 4.18
C LEU A 109 3.21 2.85 5.06
N ARG A 110 2.30 3.18 5.99
CA ARG A 110 2.49 4.31 6.89
C ARG A 110 3.68 4.11 7.82
N SER A 111 3.89 2.90 8.37
CA SER A 111 5.06 2.61 9.19
C SER A 111 6.35 2.58 8.36
N ALA A 112 6.30 2.03 7.14
CA ALA A 112 7.41 1.98 6.20
C ALA A 112 7.92 3.37 5.81
N VAL A 113 7.05 4.39 5.82
CA VAL A 113 7.43 5.79 5.51
C VAL A 113 7.73 6.62 6.76
N ALA A 114 7.07 6.35 7.89
CA ALA A 114 7.28 7.10 9.13
C ALA A 114 8.72 6.96 9.64
N TYR A 115 9.28 5.75 9.61
CA TYR A 115 10.65 5.49 10.07
C TYR A 115 11.72 6.23 9.23
N PRO A 116 11.74 6.11 7.88
CA PRO A 116 12.60 6.93 7.02
C PRO A 116 12.50 8.43 7.24
N ALA A 117 11.29 8.96 7.47
CA ALA A 117 11.08 10.39 7.65
C ALA A 117 11.81 10.92 8.91
N VAL A 118 11.78 10.17 10.01
CA VAL A 118 12.50 10.52 11.24
C VAL A 118 14.01 10.49 11.00
N LEU A 119 14.52 9.45 10.34
CA LEU A 119 15.96 9.31 10.06
C LEU A 119 16.46 10.40 9.11
N LEU A 120 15.70 10.75 8.07
CA LEU A 120 16.02 11.86 7.16
C LEU A 120 15.97 13.22 7.87
N CYS A 121 15.02 13.42 8.78
CA CYS A 121 14.95 14.62 9.60
C CYS A 121 16.21 14.76 10.47
N LEU A 122 16.62 13.68 11.16
CA LEU A 122 17.85 13.65 11.94
C LEU A 122 19.08 13.90 11.07
N MET A 123 19.15 13.27 9.89
CA MET A 123 20.24 13.46 8.92
C MET A 123 20.34 14.92 8.47
N ALA A 124 19.21 15.54 8.14
CA ALA A 124 19.15 16.94 7.74
C ALA A 124 19.62 17.86 8.87
N VAL A 125 19.18 17.61 10.12
CA VAL A 125 19.63 18.38 11.30
C VAL A 125 21.14 18.29 11.48
N ILE A 126 21.70 17.07 11.46
CA ILE A 126 23.15 16.86 11.61
C ILE A 126 23.92 17.62 10.52
N LEU A 127 23.46 17.51 9.27
CA LEU A 127 24.13 18.14 8.13
C LEU A 127 24.04 19.67 8.17
N VAL A 128 22.90 20.23 8.60
CA VAL A 128 22.74 21.67 8.84
C VAL A 128 23.70 22.15 9.93
N VAL A 129 23.77 21.45 11.07
CA VAL A 129 24.69 21.80 12.16
C VAL A 129 26.14 21.77 11.66
N LEU A 130 26.52 20.76 10.87
CA LEU A 130 27.87 20.64 10.33
C LEU A 130 28.20 21.82 9.39
N LEU A 131 27.29 22.19 8.48
CA LEU A 131 27.51 23.29 7.53
C LEU A 131 27.49 24.68 8.18
N VAL A 132 26.58 24.91 9.13
CA VAL A 132 26.32 26.24 9.71
C VAL A 132 27.16 26.51 10.95
N GLN A 133 27.52 25.49 11.74
CA GLN A 133 28.34 25.67 12.94
C GLN A 133 29.77 25.16 12.77
N VAL A 134 29.95 23.94 12.27
CA VAL A 134 31.27 23.29 12.28
C VAL A 134 32.17 23.86 11.19
N LEU A 135 31.69 23.91 9.94
CA LEU A 135 32.45 24.41 8.80
C LEU A 135 32.97 25.87 8.96
N PRO A 136 32.19 26.84 9.47
CA PRO A 136 32.70 28.20 9.65
C PRO A 136 33.72 28.32 10.78
N VAL A 137 33.63 27.50 11.84
CA VAL A 137 34.68 27.46 12.86
C VAL A 137 36.01 27.09 12.23
N PHE A 138 36.05 26.04 11.40
CA PHE A 138 37.25 25.68 10.65
C PHE A 138 37.72 26.79 9.70
N SER A 139 36.80 27.48 9.02
CA SER A 139 37.16 28.61 8.16
C SER A 139 37.86 29.75 8.92
N ARG A 140 37.41 30.07 10.14
CA ARG A 140 37.98 31.11 11.00
C ARG A 140 39.37 30.72 11.51
N VAL A 141 39.54 29.47 11.94
CA VAL A 141 40.85 28.95 12.37
C VAL A 141 41.83 28.96 11.19
N TYR A 142 41.38 28.60 9.99
CA TYR A 142 42.22 28.62 8.77
C TYR A 142 42.64 30.04 8.40
N ALA A 143 41.72 31.01 8.48
CA ALA A 143 42.02 32.43 8.25
C ALA A 143 43.04 32.99 9.26
N ALA A 144 42.96 32.56 10.52
CA ALA A 144 43.86 33.01 11.59
C ALA A 144 45.27 32.40 11.50
N MET A 145 45.42 31.18 10.98
CA MET A 145 46.71 30.46 10.89
C MET A 145 47.46 30.71 9.58
N ALA A 146 46.78 30.79 8.43
CA ALA A 146 47.42 30.71 7.11
C ALA A 146 47.60 32.06 6.38
N GLY A 147 47.23 33.20 6.97
CA GLY A 147 47.57 34.53 6.46
C GLY A 147 47.20 34.80 4.99
N GLY A 148 46.16 34.17 4.45
CA GLY A 148 45.68 34.38 3.07
C GLY A 148 46.47 33.71 1.93
N THR A 149 47.61 33.04 2.19
CA THR A 149 48.43 32.43 1.12
C THR A 149 48.11 30.96 0.82
N ALA A 150 47.37 30.28 1.69
CA ALA A 150 46.94 28.91 1.46
C ALA A 150 45.67 28.83 0.57
N ALA A 151 45.82 29.17 -0.70
CA ALA A 151 44.76 29.06 -1.71
C ALA A 151 44.23 27.62 -1.86
N ALA A 152 45.05 26.61 -1.56
CA ALA A 152 44.63 25.21 -1.55
C ALA A 152 43.61 24.91 -0.44
N GLY A 153 43.81 25.45 0.77
CA GLY A 153 42.90 25.23 1.91
C GLY A 153 41.51 25.81 1.73
N TYR A 154 41.43 27.02 1.18
CA TYR A 154 40.15 27.66 0.84
C TYR A 154 39.36 26.88 -0.23
N ARG A 155 40.04 26.25 -1.18
CA ARG A 155 39.40 25.37 -2.18
C ARG A 155 38.80 24.12 -1.56
N TYR A 156 39.44 23.51 -0.56
CA TYR A 156 38.89 22.36 0.15
C TYR A 156 37.67 22.72 1.01
N LEU A 157 37.68 23.90 1.65
CA LEU A 157 36.52 24.45 2.35
C LEU A 157 35.33 24.68 1.42
N GLN A 158 35.56 25.24 0.23
CA GLN A 158 34.51 25.41 -0.78
C GLN A 158 33.93 24.07 -1.27
N VAL A 159 34.77 23.06 -1.48
CA VAL A 159 34.31 21.70 -1.83
C VAL A 159 33.45 21.12 -0.70
N GLY A 160 33.82 21.31 0.57
CA GLY A 160 33.01 20.89 1.72
C GLY A 160 31.61 21.53 1.76
N TYR A 161 31.52 22.84 1.48
CA TYR A 161 30.24 23.55 1.38
C TYR A 161 29.38 23.04 0.22
N VAL A 162 29.98 22.80 -0.95
CA VAL A 162 29.26 22.28 -2.13
C VAL A 162 28.76 20.86 -1.87
N VAL A 163 29.61 19.98 -1.37
CA VAL A 163 29.25 18.57 -1.11
C VAL A 163 28.19 18.46 -0.02
N GLY A 164 28.34 19.18 1.09
CA GLY A 164 27.32 19.19 2.14
C GLY A 164 26.02 19.84 1.67
N GLY A 165 26.09 20.90 0.85
CA GLY A 165 24.90 21.53 0.25
C GLY A 165 24.14 20.58 -0.68
N VAL A 166 24.87 19.82 -1.54
CA VAL A 166 24.27 18.79 -2.41
C VAL A 166 23.66 17.67 -1.57
N ALA A 167 24.35 17.19 -0.54
CA ALA A 167 23.81 16.17 0.37
C ALA A 167 22.52 16.65 1.07
N LEU A 168 22.46 17.93 1.46
CA LEU A 168 21.28 18.54 2.09
C LEU A 168 20.14 18.67 1.08
N ALA A 169 20.43 19.13 -0.14
CA ALA A 169 19.45 19.19 -1.21
C ALA A 169 18.87 17.81 -1.55
N VAL A 170 19.72 16.77 -1.65
CA VAL A 170 19.27 15.38 -1.87
C VAL A 170 18.39 14.92 -0.71
N THR A 171 18.79 15.16 0.53
CA THR A 171 18.00 14.82 1.72
C THR A 171 16.63 15.52 1.74
N ALA A 172 16.61 16.82 1.41
CA ALA A 172 15.40 17.62 1.36
C ALA A 172 14.46 17.17 0.23
N VAL A 173 14.99 16.81 -0.94
CA VAL A 173 14.22 16.25 -2.05
C VAL A 173 13.59 14.91 -1.66
N ILE A 174 14.35 14.01 -1.04
CA ILE A 174 13.82 12.72 -0.57
C ILE A 174 12.72 12.94 0.49
N ALA A 175 12.94 13.84 1.44
CA ALA A 175 11.94 14.19 2.45
C ALA A 175 10.67 14.80 1.84
N ALA A 176 10.82 15.68 0.84
CA ALA A 176 9.69 16.28 0.13
C ALA A 176 8.91 15.24 -0.68
N VAL A 177 9.59 14.32 -1.35
CA VAL A 177 8.95 13.20 -2.05
C VAL A 177 8.16 12.34 -1.07
N LEU A 178 8.74 11.96 0.07
CA LEU A 178 8.03 11.18 1.10
C LEU A 178 6.85 11.93 1.70
N ALA A 179 6.95 13.24 1.92
CA ALA A 179 5.85 14.06 2.39
C ALA A 179 4.70 14.11 1.36
N VAL A 180 5.03 14.27 0.08
CA VAL A 180 4.03 14.26 -1.00
C VAL A 180 3.38 12.90 -1.15
N THR A 181 4.12 11.79 -1.04
CA THR A 181 3.53 10.44 -1.10
C THR A 181 2.62 10.17 0.10
N LEU A 182 2.98 10.60 1.31
CA LEU A 182 2.11 10.51 2.49
C LEU A 182 0.82 11.32 2.34
N LEU A 183 0.91 12.53 1.79
CA LEU A 183 -0.25 13.38 1.54
C LEU A 183 -1.16 12.79 0.46
N GLN A 184 -0.59 12.23 -0.61
CA GLN A 184 -1.36 11.56 -1.66
C GLN A 184 -1.95 10.22 -1.19
N ALA A 185 -1.27 9.48 -0.31
CA ALA A 185 -1.77 8.23 0.25
C ALA A 185 -3.01 8.43 1.14
N ARG A 186 -3.26 9.65 1.63
CA ARG A 186 -4.50 9.98 2.36
C ARG A 186 -5.73 10.09 1.47
N THR A 187 -5.58 10.17 0.15
CA THR A 187 -6.70 10.33 -0.78
C THR A 187 -6.84 9.08 -1.66
N ALA A 188 -8.06 8.56 -1.85
CA ALA A 188 -8.33 7.40 -2.71
C ALA A 188 -7.76 7.58 -4.14
N ARG A 189 -7.87 8.79 -4.71
CA ARG A 189 -7.28 9.14 -6.02
C ARG A 189 -5.75 9.23 -6.02
N GLY A 190 -5.16 9.59 -4.89
CA GLY A 190 -3.71 9.65 -4.74
C GLY A 190 -3.10 8.26 -4.65
N CYS A 191 -3.77 7.33 -3.98
CA CYS A 191 -3.35 5.91 -3.92
C CYS A 191 -3.24 5.29 -5.32
N VAL A 192 -4.22 5.51 -6.21
CA VAL A 192 -4.18 5.02 -7.60
C VAL A 192 -3.02 5.64 -8.41
N LYS A 193 -2.74 6.94 -8.20
CA LYS A 193 -1.61 7.62 -8.87
C LYS A 193 -0.26 7.14 -8.35
N LEU A 194 -0.16 6.86 -7.05
CA LEU A 194 1.03 6.32 -6.42
C LEU A 194 1.32 4.90 -6.91
N GLU A 195 0.30 4.05 -7.04
CA GLU A 195 0.47 2.71 -7.62
C GLU A 195 0.96 2.79 -9.08
N ALA A 196 0.38 3.67 -9.90
CA ALA A 196 0.80 3.88 -11.28
C ALA A 196 2.23 4.47 -11.41
N ALA A 197 2.66 5.28 -10.43
CA ALA A 197 4.03 5.78 -10.37
C ALA A 197 5.02 4.69 -9.91
N ALA A 198 4.62 3.88 -8.91
CA ALA A 198 5.40 2.78 -8.39
C ALA A 198 5.64 1.67 -9.44
N GLU A 199 4.69 1.45 -10.36
CA GLU A 199 4.86 0.51 -11.48
C GLU A 199 6.05 0.88 -12.39
N LYS A 200 6.38 2.18 -12.50
CA LYS A 200 7.50 2.67 -13.32
C LYS A 200 8.87 2.48 -12.66
N ILE A 201 8.92 2.26 -11.34
CA ILE A 201 10.16 2.13 -10.59
C ILE A 201 10.57 0.64 -10.61
N PRO A 202 11.72 0.26 -11.19
CA PRO A 202 12.12 -1.13 -11.34
C PRO A 202 12.14 -1.92 -10.02
N ALA A 203 12.58 -1.28 -8.93
CA ALA A 203 12.62 -1.87 -7.59
C ALA A 203 11.22 -2.14 -7.01
N LEU A 204 10.22 -1.32 -7.33
CA LEU A 204 8.85 -1.44 -6.81
C LEU A 204 7.94 -2.27 -7.74
N ARG A 205 8.31 -2.40 -9.01
CA ARG A 205 7.51 -3.07 -10.05
C ARG A 205 7.14 -4.50 -9.66
N GLY A 206 8.06 -5.25 -9.06
CA GLY A 206 7.81 -6.62 -8.60
C GLY A 206 6.71 -6.69 -7.52
N VAL A 207 6.79 -5.80 -6.53
CA VAL A 207 5.83 -5.78 -5.41
C VAL A 207 4.46 -5.27 -5.84
N VAL A 208 4.41 -4.20 -6.65
CA VAL A 208 3.14 -3.70 -7.20
C VAL A 208 2.46 -4.79 -8.04
N ARG A 209 3.22 -5.56 -8.82
CA ARG A 209 2.67 -6.68 -9.60
C ARG A 209 2.14 -7.80 -8.71
N LYS A 210 2.90 -8.23 -7.70
CA LYS A 210 2.46 -9.26 -6.73
C LYS A 210 1.20 -8.83 -5.98
N GLN A 211 1.13 -7.57 -5.54
CA GLN A 211 -0.07 -7.02 -4.88
C GLN A 211 -1.27 -6.91 -5.82
N ALA A 212 -1.07 -6.48 -7.06
CA ALA A 212 -2.14 -6.45 -8.05
C ALA A 212 -2.66 -7.86 -8.35
N LEU A 213 -1.78 -8.86 -8.38
CA LEU A 213 -2.13 -10.26 -8.56
C LEU A 213 -2.90 -10.82 -7.36
N ALA A 214 -2.42 -10.58 -6.15
CA ALA A 214 -3.12 -10.98 -4.92
C ALA A 214 -4.54 -10.41 -4.87
N ARG A 215 -4.71 -9.11 -5.16
CA ARG A 215 -6.04 -8.48 -5.23
C ARG A 215 -6.92 -9.08 -6.31
N TYR A 216 -6.36 -9.39 -7.49
CA TYR A 216 -7.11 -10.01 -8.57
C TYR A 216 -7.66 -11.38 -8.15
N VAL A 217 -6.80 -12.26 -7.64
CA VAL A 217 -7.19 -13.63 -7.25
C VAL A 217 -8.12 -13.60 -6.05
N TRP A 218 -7.92 -12.67 -5.13
CA TRP A 218 -8.81 -12.47 -4.00
C TRP A 218 -10.22 -12.05 -4.42
N VAL A 219 -10.37 -11.12 -5.37
CA VAL A 219 -11.70 -10.76 -5.90
C VAL A 219 -12.32 -11.93 -6.64
N LEU A 220 -11.53 -12.66 -7.42
CA LEU A 220 -11.99 -13.85 -8.12
C LEU A 220 -12.51 -14.92 -7.14
N ASP A 221 -11.75 -15.22 -6.09
CA ASP A 221 -12.13 -16.14 -5.00
C ASP A 221 -13.45 -15.72 -4.35
N LEU A 222 -13.58 -14.44 -3.99
CA LEU A 222 -14.80 -13.95 -3.35
C LEU A 222 -16.03 -14.07 -4.26
N TYR A 223 -15.91 -13.69 -5.54
CA TYR A 223 -17.02 -13.75 -6.48
C TYR A 223 -17.43 -15.20 -6.77
N LEU A 224 -16.46 -16.10 -6.93
CA LEU A 224 -16.70 -17.54 -7.11
C LEU A 224 -17.31 -18.18 -5.85
N ALA A 225 -16.84 -17.83 -4.66
CA ALA A 225 -17.43 -18.29 -3.41
C ALA A 225 -18.87 -17.77 -3.21
N SER A 226 -19.18 -16.60 -3.76
CA SER A 226 -20.54 -16.05 -3.85
C SER A 226 -21.39 -16.74 -4.95
N GLY A 227 -20.82 -17.75 -5.61
CA GLY A 227 -21.36 -18.52 -6.73
C GLY A 227 -21.92 -17.68 -7.85
N MET A 228 -21.24 -16.56 -8.12
CA MET A 228 -21.40 -15.84 -9.39
C MET A 228 -20.77 -16.66 -10.52
N PRO A 229 -21.25 -16.51 -11.77
CA PRO A 229 -20.62 -17.14 -12.93
C PRO A 229 -19.14 -16.78 -13.04
N ALA A 230 -18.32 -17.71 -13.55
CA ALA A 230 -16.89 -17.50 -13.68
C ALA A 230 -16.55 -16.28 -14.58
N GLU A 231 -17.31 -16.06 -15.65
CA GLU A 231 -17.15 -14.91 -16.54
C GLU A 231 -17.31 -13.57 -15.78
N ASP A 232 -18.40 -13.41 -15.04
CA ASP A 232 -18.68 -12.19 -14.27
C ASP A 232 -17.64 -11.96 -13.17
N SER A 233 -17.18 -13.06 -12.57
CA SER A 233 -16.15 -13.06 -11.53
C SER A 233 -14.81 -12.56 -12.08
N LEU A 234 -14.40 -13.04 -13.27
CA LEU A 234 -13.19 -12.60 -13.96
C LEU A 234 -13.28 -11.13 -14.40
N ARG A 235 -14.43 -10.70 -14.93
CA ARG A 235 -14.66 -9.31 -15.30
C ARG A 235 -14.54 -8.38 -14.10
N ALA A 236 -15.21 -8.70 -13.00
CA ALA A 236 -15.14 -7.93 -11.78
C ALA A 236 -13.71 -7.88 -11.21
N ALA A 237 -13.01 -9.03 -11.20
CA ALA A 237 -11.62 -9.09 -10.80
C ALA A 237 -10.70 -8.23 -11.69
N ALA A 238 -10.95 -8.17 -13.00
CA ALA A 238 -10.17 -7.34 -13.92
C ALA A 238 -10.36 -5.82 -13.72
N GLU A 239 -11.48 -5.38 -13.11
CA GLU A 239 -11.74 -3.96 -12.83
C GLU A 239 -10.89 -3.42 -11.68
N VAL A 240 -10.62 -4.24 -10.66
CA VAL A 240 -9.81 -3.85 -9.50
C VAL A 240 -8.31 -3.83 -9.78
N VAL A 241 -7.86 -4.40 -10.91
CA VAL A 241 -6.45 -4.42 -11.30
C VAL A 241 -6.01 -3.05 -11.81
N THR A 242 -4.95 -2.52 -11.18
CA THR A 242 -4.34 -1.23 -11.52
C THR A 242 -3.17 -1.36 -12.50
N CYS A 243 -2.43 -2.48 -12.44
CA CYS A 243 -1.28 -2.75 -13.32
C CYS A 243 -1.72 -2.99 -14.78
N GLY A 244 -1.15 -2.24 -15.72
CA GLY A 244 -1.58 -2.24 -17.11
C GLY A 244 -1.38 -3.59 -17.83
N GLN A 245 -0.28 -4.29 -17.56
CA GLN A 245 0.00 -5.61 -18.15
C GLN A 245 -0.95 -6.68 -17.59
N LEU A 246 -1.09 -6.71 -16.26
CA LEU A 246 -1.97 -7.68 -15.59
C LEU A 246 -3.43 -7.46 -15.99
N LYS A 247 -3.88 -6.20 -16.12
CA LYS A 247 -5.24 -5.86 -16.53
C LYS A 247 -5.57 -6.37 -17.94
N LYS A 248 -4.61 -6.29 -18.87
CA LYS A 248 -4.77 -6.84 -20.23
C LYS A 248 -4.91 -8.36 -20.21
N ALA A 249 -4.05 -9.06 -19.48
CA ALA A 249 -4.12 -10.52 -19.35
C ALA A 249 -5.41 -10.96 -18.65
N ALA A 250 -5.82 -10.27 -17.58
CA ALA A 250 -7.07 -10.54 -16.85
C ALA A 250 -8.31 -10.35 -17.74
N ARG A 251 -8.36 -9.26 -18.54
CA ARG A 251 -9.45 -9.05 -19.52
C ARG A 251 -9.44 -10.11 -20.62
N GLY A 252 -8.28 -10.44 -21.18
CA GLY A 252 -8.15 -11.51 -22.17
C GLY A 252 -8.62 -12.86 -21.64
N CYS A 253 -8.39 -13.14 -20.35
CA CYS A 253 -8.88 -14.35 -19.69
C CYS A 253 -10.42 -14.33 -19.57
N ALA A 254 -11.00 -13.21 -19.16
CA ALA A 254 -12.46 -13.05 -19.09
C ALA A 254 -13.12 -13.23 -20.47
N ASP A 255 -12.55 -12.61 -21.51
CA ASP A 255 -13.06 -12.70 -22.89
C ASP A 255 -12.93 -14.14 -23.45
N ALA A 256 -11.86 -14.86 -23.11
CA ALA A 256 -11.68 -16.25 -23.51
C ALA A 256 -12.71 -17.19 -22.84
N VAL A 257 -13.01 -16.97 -21.55
CA VAL A 257 -14.03 -17.74 -20.84
C VAL A 257 -15.44 -17.41 -21.36
N ALA A 258 -15.72 -16.15 -21.67
CA ALA A 258 -16.95 -15.74 -22.33
C ALA A 258 -17.14 -16.40 -23.71
N ALA A 259 -16.03 -16.66 -24.42
CA ALA A 259 -16.01 -17.39 -25.68
C ALA A 259 -16.17 -18.93 -25.52
N GLY A 260 -16.38 -19.41 -24.29
CA GLY A 260 -16.61 -20.82 -23.98
C GLY A 260 -15.36 -21.66 -23.70
N LYS A 261 -14.18 -21.04 -23.58
CA LYS A 261 -12.97 -21.77 -23.14
C LYS A 261 -13.03 -22.04 -21.63
N PRO A 262 -12.52 -23.20 -21.17
CA PRO A 262 -12.40 -23.47 -19.75
C PRO A 262 -11.40 -22.51 -19.09
N LEU A 263 -11.65 -22.17 -17.82
CA LEU A 263 -10.89 -21.16 -17.08
C LEU A 263 -9.40 -21.50 -17.01
N GLU A 264 -9.09 -22.76 -16.74
CA GLU A 264 -7.71 -23.24 -16.62
C GLU A 264 -6.91 -23.10 -17.92
N GLU A 265 -7.54 -23.22 -19.08
CA GLU A 265 -6.90 -22.99 -20.38
C GLU A 265 -6.75 -21.50 -20.67
N ALA A 266 -7.78 -20.70 -20.38
CA ALA A 266 -7.75 -19.25 -20.57
C ALA A 266 -6.63 -18.59 -19.75
N VAL A 267 -6.44 -19.03 -18.51
CA VAL A 267 -5.37 -18.57 -17.61
C VAL A 267 -3.98 -18.92 -18.16
N LEU A 268 -3.83 -20.11 -18.75
CA LEU A 268 -2.57 -20.63 -19.24
C LEU A 268 -2.17 -19.97 -20.57
N GLU A 269 -3.13 -19.73 -21.47
CA GLU A 269 -2.92 -18.98 -22.72
C GLU A 269 -2.53 -17.53 -22.48
N GLN A 270 -3.20 -16.85 -21.53
CA GLN A 270 -2.94 -15.45 -21.22
C GLN A 270 -1.72 -15.24 -20.32
N GLN A 271 -1.04 -16.33 -19.92
CA GLN A 271 0.11 -16.33 -19.00
C GLN A 271 -0.15 -15.50 -17.73
N LEU A 272 -1.37 -15.60 -17.21
CA LEU A 272 -1.82 -14.79 -16.08
C LEU A 272 -1.10 -15.21 -14.79
N PHE A 273 -0.87 -16.52 -14.63
CA PHE A 273 -0.11 -17.10 -13.54
C PHE A 273 1.15 -17.80 -14.04
N GLU A 274 2.10 -18.01 -13.13
CA GLU A 274 3.22 -18.90 -13.41
C GLU A 274 2.72 -20.33 -13.72
N PRO A 275 3.46 -21.10 -14.55
CA PRO A 275 3.00 -22.41 -15.00
C PRO A 275 2.66 -23.38 -13.87
N LEU A 276 3.30 -23.23 -12.70
CA LEU A 276 3.01 -24.02 -11.51
C LEU A 276 1.57 -23.81 -11.02
N TYR A 277 1.15 -22.55 -10.84
CA TYR A 277 -0.19 -22.21 -10.35
C TYR A 277 -1.28 -22.49 -11.39
N ALA A 278 -0.98 -22.28 -12.68
CA ALA A 278 -1.90 -22.65 -13.75
C ALA A 278 -2.19 -24.16 -13.75
N ARG A 279 -1.19 -25.01 -13.46
CA ARG A 279 -1.38 -26.47 -13.31
C ARG A 279 -2.24 -26.85 -12.10
N MET A 280 -2.19 -26.07 -11.01
CA MET A 280 -3.08 -26.29 -9.87
C MET A 280 -4.54 -26.13 -10.28
N LEU A 281 -4.86 -25.11 -11.08
CA LEU A 281 -6.21 -24.91 -11.62
C LEU A 281 -6.65 -26.05 -12.54
N VAL A 282 -5.77 -26.51 -13.44
CA VAL A 282 -6.05 -27.70 -14.29
C VAL A 282 -6.36 -28.93 -13.43
N THR A 283 -5.62 -29.12 -12.34
CA THR A 283 -5.83 -30.26 -11.43
C THR A 283 -7.14 -30.11 -10.68
N GLY A 284 -7.42 -28.92 -10.16
CA GLY A 284 -8.66 -28.59 -9.46
C GLY A 284 -9.91 -28.73 -10.33
N ALA A 285 -9.83 -28.33 -11.60
CA ALA A 285 -10.91 -28.49 -12.56
C ALA A 285 -11.23 -29.99 -12.80
N LYS A 286 -10.19 -30.83 -12.95
CA LYS A 286 -10.35 -32.28 -13.12
C LYS A 286 -10.91 -32.99 -11.88
N SER A 287 -10.55 -32.53 -10.68
CA SER A 287 -11.05 -33.08 -9.41
C SER A 287 -12.36 -32.46 -8.94
N GLY A 288 -12.89 -31.44 -9.63
CA GLY A 288 -14.08 -30.71 -9.21
C GLY A 288 -13.89 -29.87 -7.95
N THR A 289 -12.64 -29.55 -7.58
CA THR A 289 -12.27 -28.79 -6.38
C THR A 289 -11.71 -27.40 -6.74
N MET A 290 -12.25 -26.79 -7.81
CA MET A 290 -11.77 -25.51 -8.33
C MET A 290 -11.85 -24.39 -7.28
N ASP A 291 -12.94 -24.31 -6.53
CA ASP A 291 -13.14 -23.30 -5.48
C ASP A 291 -12.02 -23.37 -4.42
N GLN A 292 -11.70 -24.57 -3.94
CA GLN A 292 -10.64 -24.78 -2.96
C GLN A 292 -9.26 -24.38 -3.50
N VAL A 293 -9.00 -24.66 -4.78
CA VAL A 293 -7.74 -24.27 -5.43
C VAL A 293 -7.64 -22.75 -5.55
N VAL A 294 -8.72 -22.07 -5.95
CA VAL A 294 -8.75 -20.61 -6.07
C VAL A 294 -8.55 -19.95 -4.70
N THR A 295 -9.22 -20.45 -3.65
CA THR A 295 -9.01 -19.97 -2.27
C THR A 295 -7.55 -20.16 -1.85
N ARG A 296 -6.94 -21.32 -2.14
CA ARG A 296 -5.54 -21.56 -1.81
C ARG A 296 -4.58 -20.64 -2.56
N LEU A 297 -4.86 -20.33 -3.83
CA LEU A 297 -4.08 -19.37 -4.62
C LEU A 297 -4.25 -17.94 -4.09
N SER A 298 -5.44 -17.58 -3.63
CA SER A 298 -5.74 -16.29 -3.00
C SER A 298 -4.89 -16.08 -1.74
N GLU A 299 -4.82 -17.09 -0.87
CA GLU A 299 -3.98 -17.09 0.34
C GLU A 299 -2.49 -16.96 -0.03
N LEU A 300 -2.01 -17.83 -0.93
CA LEU A 300 -0.60 -17.88 -1.31
C LEU A 300 -0.11 -16.59 -1.95
N PHE A 301 -0.89 -15.98 -2.85
CA PHE A 301 -0.51 -14.69 -3.44
C PHE A 301 -0.60 -13.54 -2.44
N SER A 302 -1.51 -13.60 -1.47
CA SER A 302 -1.58 -12.61 -0.40
C SER A 302 -0.37 -12.68 0.53
N GLU A 303 0.08 -13.88 0.88
CA GLU A 303 1.32 -14.14 1.63
C GLU A 303 2.54 -13.64 0.84
N ASP A 304 2.67 -14.02 -0.44
CA ASP A 304 3.77 -13.58 -1.31
C ASP A 304 3.82 -12.05 -1.47
N ALA A 305 2.66 -11.40 -1.53
CA ALA A 305 2.57 -9.95 -1.63
C ALA A 305 2.96 -9.26 -0.32
N ALA A 306 2.57 -9.82 0.83
CA ALA A 306 2.95 -9.34 2.15
C ALA A 306 4.47 -9.46 2.36
N GLU A 307 5.04 -10.64 2.07
CA GLU A 307 6.48 -10.90 2.21
C GLU A 307 7.29 -9.96 1.31
N ALA A 308 6.88 -9.78 0.05
CA ALA A 308 7.58 -8.88 -0.86
C ALA A 308 7.53 -7.41 -0.39
N THR A 309 6.43 -7.01 0.26
CA THR A 309 6.29 -5.67 0.86
C THR A 309 7.22 -5.52 2.07
N GLU A 310 7.34 -6.55 2.90
CA GLU A 310 8.21 -6.58 4.06
C GLU A 310 9.69 -6.53 3.65
N HIS A 311 10.11 -7.34 2.68
CA HIS A 311 11.47 -7.32 2.13
C HIS A 311 11.86 -5.94 1.59
N LEU A 312 10.99 -5.30 0.79
CA LEU A 312 11.25 -3.95 0.31
C LEU A 312 11.38 -2.94 1.45
N THR A 313 10.51 -3.04 2.46
CA THR A 313 10.56 -2.15 3.63
C THR A 313 11.84 -2.37 4.42
N GLY A 314 12.28 -3.62 4.59
CA GLY A 314 13.52 -3.99 5.28
C GLY A 314 14.78 -3.49 4.56
N LEU A 315 14.77 -3.32 3.24
CA LEU A 315 15.90 -2.76 2.48
C LEU A 315 16.03 -1.24 2.63
N VAL A 316 14.96 -0.53 3.00
CA VAL A 316 14.99 0.93 3.15
C VAL A 316 15.95 1.35 4.27
N GLU A 317 15.96 0.62 5.39
CA GLU A 317 16.83 0.92 6.53
C GLU A 317 18.34 0.89 6.21
N PRO A 318 18.91 -0.21 5.69
CA PRO A 318 20.34 -0.28 5.40
C PRO A 318 20.76 0.72 4.31
N VAL A 319 19.90 1.02 3.33
CA VAL A 319 20.20 2.04 2.31
C VAL A 319 20.28 3.43 2.92
N LEU A 320 19.34 3.80 3.79
CA LEU A 320 19.34 5.11 4.45
C LEU A 320 20.50 5.24 5.44
N SER A 321 20.77 4.20 6.23
CA SER A 321 21.90 4.16 7.15
C SER A 321 23.24 4.29 6.39
N GLY A 322 23.40 3.54 5.29
CA GLY A 322 24.58 3.63 4.43
C GLY A 322 24.77 5.03 3.82
N LEU A 323 23.69 5.66 3.34
CA LEU A 323 23.72 7.03 2.83
C LEU A 323 24.12 8.03 3.91
N LEU A 324 23.58 7.88 5.12
CA LEU A 324 23.91 8.73 6.28
C LEU A 324 25.38 8.57 6.67
N THR A 325 25.87 7.34 6.82
CA THR A 325 27.28 7.07 7.13
C THR A 325 28.19 7.65 6.05
N LEU A 326 27.82 7.53 4.78
CA LEU A 326 28.59 8.11 3.67
C LEU A 326 28.58 9.64 3.73
N ALA A 327 27.42 10.28 3.90
CA ALA A 327 27.30 11.73 3.96
C ALA A 327 28.08 12.32 5.16
N VAL A 328 27.93 11.73 6.34
CA VAL A 328 28.68 12.13 7.54
C VAL A 328 30.17 11.84 7.38
N GLY A 329 30.55 10.68 6.84
CA GLY A 329 31.94 10.34 6.59
C GLY A 329 32.64 11.32 5.64
N VAL A 330 32.01 11.63 4.50
CA VAL A 330 32.54 12.60 3.52
C VAL A 330 32.65 13.99 4.13
N THR A 331 31.66 14.42 4.91
CA THR A 331 31.69 15.74 5.56
C THR A 331 32.73 15.83 6.67
N LEU A 332 32.95 14.77 7.45
CA LEU A 332 34.03 14.70 8.44
C LEU A 332 35.41 14.74 7.79
N ILE A 333 35.61 13.99 6.70
CA ILE A 333 36.87 14.04 5.93
C ILE A 333 37.11 15.44 5.37
N ALA A 334 36.07 16.08 4.80
CA ALA A 334 36.15 17.45 4.31
C ALA A 334 36.48 18.46 5.43
N ALA A 335 36.01 18.22 6.66
CA ALA A 335 36.36 19.03 7.84
C ALA A 335 37.77 18.75 8.38
N MET A 336 38.29 17.52 8.23
CA MET A 336 39.64 17.13 8.66
C MET A 336 40.75 17.58 7.69
N LEU A 337 40.47 17.68 6.39
CA LEU A 337 41.44 18.09 5.36
C LEU A 337 42.13 19.46 5.66
N PRO A 338 41.40 20.51 6.08
CA PRO A 338 42.00 21.77 6.51
C PRO A 338 42.98 21.62 7.67
N LEU A 339 42.73 20.70 8.60
CA LEU A 339 43.59 20.42 9.75
C LEU A 339 44.94 19.83 9.32
N VAL A 340 44.92 18.92 8.34
CA VAL A 340 46.14 18.38 7.71
C VAL A 340 46.92 19.48 6.98
N GLY A 341 46.22 20.37 6.28
CA GLY A 341 46.83 21.53 5.64
C GLY A 341 47.48 22.52 6.62
N MET A 342 46.93 22.67 7.83
CA MET A 342 47.55 23.46 8.90
C MET A 342 48.81 22.80 9.45
N LEU A 343 48.76 21.50 9.74
CA LEU A 343 49.90 20.75 10.26
C LEU A 343 51.08 20.75 9.28
N GLY A 344 50.80 20.64 7.98
CA GLY A 344 51.83 20.70 6.93
C GLY A 344 52.36 22.11 6.62
N ALA A 345 51.75 23.17 7.15
CA ALA A 345 52.24 24.54 7.01
C ALA A 345 53.09 25.00 8.21
N ILE A 346 53.06 24.25 9.31
CA ILE A 346 53.81 24.53 10.55
C ILE A 346 55.15 23.75 10.59
N GLY A 347 55.37 22.80 9.68
CA GLY A 347 56.65 22.11 9.44
C GLY A 347 57.24 22.49 8.09
#